data_AF-A0A3D1ZIM8-F1
#
_entry.id   AF-A0A3D1ZIM8-F1
#
_cell.length_a   1.000
_cell.length_b   1.000
_cell.length_c   1.000
_cell.angle_alpha   90.00
_cell.angle_beta   90.00
_cell.angle_gamma   90.00
#
_symmetry.space_group_name_H-M   'P 1'
#
loop_
_entity.id
_entity.type
_entity.pdbx_description
1 polymer ?
#
loop_
_entity_poly.entity_id
_entity_poly.type
_entity_poly.pdbx_seq_one_letter_code
_entity_poly.pdbx_strand_id
1 'polypeptide(L)' 'MFIGEAPGYYEDRDGRPFIGQAGKLLDEMLAKIGLDR' A
#
# COMPACT_ATOMS: atom_id res chain seq x y z
N MET A 1 -7.41 9.09 -1.56
CA MET A 1 -6.60 9.32 -0.35
C MET A 1 -6.73 8.09 0.54
N PHE A 2 -5.61 7.46 0.90
CA PHE A 2 -5.57 6.24 1.71
C PHE A 2 -4.86 6.52 3.04
N ILE A 3 -5.37 5.96 4.14
CA ILE A 3 -4.79 6.10 5.48
C ILE A 3 -4.61 4.68 6.04
N GLY A 4 -3.37 4.30 6.34
CA GLY A 4 -3.03 3.04 6.99
C GLY A 4 -2.99 3.19 8.52
N GLU A 5 -2.74 2.09 9.22
CA GLU A 5 -2.61 2.08 10.69
C GLU A 5 -1.29 2.69 11.17
N ALA A 6 -0.17 2.23 10.60
CA ALA A 6 1.19 2.59 10.93
C ALA A 6 2.13 2.11 9.79
N PRO A 7 3.36 2.65 9.67
CA PRO A 7 4.37 2.11 8.78
C PRO A 7 4.75 0.67 9.15
N GLY A 8 4.96 -0.18 8.15
CA GLY A 8 5.59 -1.49 8.31
C GLY A 8 7.10 -1.42 8.09
N TYR A 9 7.77 -2.58 8.18
CA TYR A 9 9.24 -2.67 8.03
C TYR A 9 9.76 -2.05 6.72
N TYR A 10 9.10 -2.31 5.61
CA TYR A 10 9.55 -1.80 4.31
C TYR A 10 9.27 -0.30 4.19
N GLU A 11 8.11 0.15 4.66
CA GLU A 11 7.74 1.56 4.72
C GLU A 11 8.71 2.36 5.57
N ASP A 12 9.12 1.83 6.73
CA ASP A 12 10.12 2.44 7.62
C ASP A 12 11.49 2.52 6.97
N ARG A 13 11.90 1.46 6.27
CA ARG A 13 13.22 1.39 5.64
C ARG A 13 13.35 2.31 4.43
N ASP A 14 12.32 2.35 3.57
CA ASP A 14 12.38 3.04 2.28
C ASP A 14 11.66 4.41 2.29
N GLY A 15 10.98 4.75 3.38
CA GLY A 15 10.27 6.03 3.56
C GLY A 15 9.06 6.21 2.64
N ARG A 16 8.51 5.12 2.09
CA ARG A 16 7.38 5.13 1.15
C ARG A 16 6.22 4.31 1.71
N PRO A 17 4.99 4.85 1.77
CA PRO A 17 3.85 4.13 2.33
C PRO A 17 3.35 3.05 1.37
N PHE A 18 2.75 1.99 1.93
CA PHE A 18 2.07 0.92 1.17
C PHE A 18 2.97 0.21 0.15
N ILE A 19 4.23 -0.09 0.52
CA ILE A 19 5.17 -0.84 -0.35
C ILE A 19 5.38 -2.29 0.13
N GLY A 20 4.93 -2.61 1.33
CA GLY A 20 4.90 -3.96 1.88
C GLY A 20 3.82 -4.86 1.26
N GLN A 21 3.66 -6.06 1.81
CA GLN A 21 2.69 -7.05 1.32
C GLN A 21 1.24 -6.52 1.34
N ALA A 22 0.85 -5.81 2.40
CA ALA A 22 -0.48 -5.21 2.48
C ALA A 22 -0.70 -4.13 1.40
N GLY A 23 0.33 -3.36 1.06
CA GLY A 23 0.27 -2.37 -0.01
C GLY A 23 0.10 -2.99 -1.40
N LYS A 24 0.79 -4.11 -1.67
CA LYS A 24 0.61 -4.88 -2.91
C LYS A 24 -0.80 -5.47 -3.02
N LEU A 25 -1.33 -6.00 -1.91
CA LEU A 25 -2.71 -6.50 -1.89
C LEU A 25 -3.72 -5.38 -2.16
N LEU A 26 -3.50 -4.19 -1.60
CA LEU A 26 -4.32 -3.01 -1.88
C LEU A 26 -4.30 -2.69 -3.39
N ASP A 27 -3.11 -2.67 -4.01
CA ASP A 27 -2.97 -2.44 -5.46
C ASP A 27 -3.76 -3.45 -6.29
N GLU A 28 -3.65 -4.74 -5.95
CA GLU A 28 -4.40 -5.81 -6.63
C GLU A 28 -5.91 -5.63 -6.51
N MET A 29 -6.40 -5.21 -5.34
CA MET A 29 -7.83 -4.99 -5.12
C MET A 29 -8.35 -3.76 -5.85
N LEU A 30 -7.58 -2.66 -5.87
CA LEU A 30 -7.91 -1.46 -6.63
C LEU A 30 -7.95 -1.75 -8.14
N ALA A 31 -6.95 -2.48 -8.64
CA ALA A 31 -6.90 -2.88 -10.05
C ALA A 31 -8.11 -3.75 -10.45
N LYS A 32 -8.58 -4.65 -9.56
CA LYS A 32 -9.78 -5.48 -9.81
C LYS A 32 -11.06 -4.67 -9.97
N ILE A 33 -11.14 -3.49 -9.38
CA ILE A 33 -12.28 -2.58 -9.51
C ILE A 33 -12.01 -1.45 -10.52
N GLY A 34 -10.92 -1.53 -11.28
CA GLY A 34 -10.56 -0.57 -12.32
C GLY A 34 -10.09 0.79 -11.79
N LEU A 35 -9.50 0.82 -10.59
CA LEU A 35 -8.96 2.03 -9.98
C LEU A 35 -7.43 1.94 -9.84
N ASP A 36 -6.75 3.05 -10.10
CA ASP A 36 -5.32 3.23 -9.84
C ASP A 36 -5.09 4.09 -8.59
N ARG A 37 -3.95 3.86 -7.89
CA ARG A 37 -3.58 4.59 -6.65
C ARG A 37 -2.67 5.78 -6.90
#